data_AF-A0A376YEI7-F1
#
_entry.id   AF-A0A376YEI7-F1
#
_cell.length_a   1.000
_cell.length_b   1.000
_cell.length_c   1.000
_cell.angle_alpha   90.00
_cell.angle_beta   90.00
_cell.angle_gamma   90.00
#
_symmetry.space_group_name_H-M   'P 1'
#
loop_
_entity.id
_entity.type
_entity.pdbx_description
1 polymer ?
#
loop_
_entity_poly.entity_id
_entity_poly.type
_entity_poly.pdbx_seq_one_letter_code
_entity_poly.pdbx_strand_id
1 'polypeptide(L)'
;MKPENKLPVLDLISAEMKTVVNTLQPDLPPWPATGTIAEQRQYYTLERRFWECGRSRNGNQSLHGSNKIWAGGNTSLLSAAR
;
A
#
# COMPACT_ATOMS: atom_id res chain seq x y z
N MET A 1 15.74 15.68 -12.06
CA MET A 1 15.12 15.85 -13.40
C MET A 1 13.96 16.80 -13.28
N LYS A 2 13.79 17.70 -14.26
CA LYS A 2 12.62 18.58 -14.32
C LYS A 2 11.35 17.76 -14.63
N PRO A 3 10.18 18.04 -14.00
CA PRO A 3 8.95 17.28 -14.24
C PRO A 3 8.53 17.22 -15.70
N GLU A 4 8.79 18.27 -16.45
CA GLU A 4 8.42 18.43 -17.86
C GLU A 4 9.23 17.48 -18.77
N ASN A 5 10.37 16.98 -18.29
CA ASN A 5 11.21 16.04 -19.02
C ASN A 5 10.81 14.57 -18.77
N LYS A 6 9.77 14.31 -17.98
CA LYS A 6 9.32 12.94 -17.68
C LYS A 6 8.51 12.40 -18.85
N LEU A 7 8.67 11.11 -19.13
CA LEU A 7 7.82 10.41 -20.09
C LEU A 7 6.37 10.38 -19.58
N PRO A 8 5.37 10.44 -20.48
CA PRO A 8 3.96 10.30 -20.13
C PRO A 8 3.64 8.82 -19.84
N VAL A 9 4.09 8.31 -18.68
CA VAL A 9 4.06 6.88 -18.35
C VAL A 9 2.64 6.29 -18.43
N LEU A 10 1.61 7.07 -18.05
CA LEU A 10 0.21 6.60 -18.07
C LEU A 10 -0.29 6.27 -19.48
N ASP A 11 0.25 6.91 -20.52
CA ASP A 11 -0.11 6.63 -21.91
C ASP A 11 0.61 5.39 -22.45
N LEU A 12 1.82 5.13 -21.94
CA LEU A 12 2.76 4.13 -22.44
C LEU A 12 2.63 2.74 -21.79
N ILE A 13 2.01 2.65 -20.62
CA ILE A 13 1.79 1.36 -19.94
C ILE A 13 0.83 0.44 -20.71
N SER A 14 0.95 -0.87 -20.48
CA SER A 14 0.13 -1.89 -21.13
C SER A 14 -1.36 -1.71 -20.82
N ALA A 15 -2.22 -2.25 -21.68
CA ALA A 15 -3.67 -2.24 -21.48
C ALA A 15 -4.07 -2.87 -20.14
N GLU A 16 -3.43 -3.98 -19.75
CA GLU A 16 -3.65 -4.64 -18.45
C GLU A 16 -3.32 -3.71 -17.28
N MET A 17 -2.20 -3.00 -17.36
CA MET A 17 -1.81 -2.05 -16.32
C MET A 17 -2.75 -0.84 -16.27
N LYS A 18 -3.25 -0.38 -17.42
CA LYS A 18 -4.29 0.67 -17.47
C LYS A 18 -5.56 0.23 -16.75
N THR A 19 -5.95 -1.05 -16.87
CA THR A 19 -7.09 -1.59 -16.12
C THR A 19 -6.86 -1.51 -14.61
N VAL A 20 -5.66 -1.85 -14.13
CA VAL A 20 -5.28 -1.71 -12.71
C VAL A 20 -5.35 -0.25 -12.26
N VAL A 21 -4.76 0.68 -13.03
CA VAL A 21 -4.77 2.13 -12.74
C VAL A 21 -6.18 2.70 -12.68
N ASN A 22 -7.08 2.23 -13.56
CA ASN A 22 -8.46 2.70 -13.64
C ASN A 22 -9.40 2.00 -12.63
N THR A 23 -8.89 1.08 -11.80
CA THR A 23 -9.68 0.43 -10.76
C THR A 23 -9.94 1.41 -9.62
N LEU A 24 -11.21 1.67 -9.33
CA LEU A 24 -11.63 2.57 -8.25
C LEU A 24 -11.91 1.80 -6.96
N GLN A 25 -11.43 2.32 -5.84
CA GLN A 25 -11.74 1.83 -4.49
C GLN A 25 -12.62 2.87 -3.76
N PRO A 26 -13.96 2.81 -3.91
CA PRO A 26 -14.87 3.82 -3.34
C PRO A 26 -14.88 3.82 -1.81
N ASP A 27 -14.53 2.69 -1.18
CA ASP A 27 -14.50 2.54 0.29
C ASP A 27 -13.20 3.09 0.93
N LEU A 28 -12.24 3.54 0.12
CA LEU A 28 -10.98 4.09 0.62
C LEU A 28 -11.19 5.54 1.11
N PRO A 29 -10.70 5.92 2.30
CA PRO A 29 -10.74 7.31 2.74
C PRO A 29 -9.98 8.22 1.76
N PRO A 30 -10.24 9.55 1.75
CA PRO A 30 -9.49 10.47 0.91
C PRO A 30 -8.00 10.51 1.29
N TRP A 31 -7.15 10.89 0.34
CA TRP A 31 -5.70 10.97 0.54
C TRP A 31 -5.34 11.87 1.75
N PRO A 32 -4.51 11.41 2.69
CA PRO A 32 -4.13 12.18 3.88
C PRO A 32 -3.02 13.20 3.56
N ALA A 33 -3.38 14.28 2.84
CA ALA A 33 -2.44 15.28 2.32
C ALA A 33 -1.57 15.97 3.39
N THR A 34 -2.11 16.15 4.60
CA THR A 34 -1.41 16.75 5.76
C THR A 34 -1.36 15.78 6.94
N GLY A 35 -1.57 14.49 6.69
CA GLY A 35 -1.55 13.47 7.73
C GLY A 35 -0.14 13.24 8.27
N THR A 36 -0.08 12.86 9.54
CA THR A 36 1.09 12.27 10.18
C THR A 36 1.55 11.01 9.44
N ILE A 37 2.80 10.60 9.67
CA ILE A 37 3.34 9.35 9.09
C ILE A 37 2.48 8.13 9.44
N ALA A 38 1.81 8.13 10.59
CA ALA A 38 0.92 7.05 11.00
C ALA A 38 -0.31 6.97 10.07
N GLU A 39 -0.94 8.11 9.76
CA GLU A 39 -2.10 8.19 8.87
C GLU A 39 -1.73 7.80 7.43
N GLN A 40 -0.54 8.20 6.96
CA GLN A 40 -0.04 7.77 5.65
C GLN A 40 0.17 6.24 5.58
N ARG A 41 0.73 5.63 6.62
CA ARG A 41 0.91 4.17 6.71
C ARG A 41 -0.42 3.43 6.79
N GLN A 42 -1.40 4.00 7.50
CA GLN A 42 -2.74 3.44 7.60
C GLN A 42 -3.44 3.49 6.24
N TYR A 43 -3.36 4.62 5.53
CA TYR A 43 -3.89 4.76 4.17
C TYR A 43 -3.29 3.70 3.23
N TYR A 44 -1.96 3.55 3.21
CA TYR A 44 -1.29 2.51 2.41
C TYR A 44 -1.80 1.10 2.77
N THR A 45 -1.95 0.80 4.07
CA THR A 45 -2.44 -0.51 4.52
C THR A 45 -3.87 -0.78 4.03
N LEU A 46 -4.74 0.23 4.03
CA LEU A 46 -6.12 0.09 3.56
C LEU A 46 -6.18 -0.12 2.05
N GLU A 47 -5.45 0.68 1.26
CA GLU A 47 -5.40 0.57 -0.20
C GLU A 47 -4.92 -0.82 -0.64
N ARG A 48 -3.92 -1.38 0.06
CA ARG A 48 -3.35 -2.69 -0.27
C ARG A 48 -4.28 -3.86 0.02
N ARG A 49 -5.21 -3.75 0.98
CA ARG A 49 -6.12 -4.85 1.36
C ARG A 49 -6.97 -5.33 0.19
N PHE A 50 -7.40 -4.42 -0.68
CA PHE A 50 -8.16 -4.76 -1.89
C PHE A 50 -7.40 -5.78 -2.75
N TRP A 51 -6.10 -5.53 -2.96
CA TRP A 51 -5.23 -6.37 -3.78
C TRP A 51 -4.83 -7.71 -3.14
N GLU A 52 -4.90 -7.81 -1.82
CA GLU A 52 -4.60 -9.06 -1.09
C GLU A 52 -5.85 -9.96 -0.92
N CYS A 53 -7.05 -9.46 -1.25
CA CYS A 53 -8.32 -10.17 -1.13
C CYS A 53 -8.42 -11.27 -2.20
N GLY A 54 -7.84 -12.43 -1.90
CA GLY A 54 -7.68 -13.55 -2.85
C GLY A 54 -6.50 -14.46 -2.51
N ARG A 55 -5.63 -14.06 -1.58
CA ARG A 55 -4.60 -14.95 -1.02
C ARG A 55 -5.24 -16.02 -0.16
N SER A 56 -5.22 -17.26 -0.64
CA SER A 56 -5.59 -18.43 0.16
C SER A 56 -4.70 -18.54 1.39
N ARG A 57 -5.32 -18.67 2.56
CA ARG A 57 -4.65 -18.78 3.87
C ARG A 57 -3.94 -20.13 4.08
N ASN A 58 -4.12 -21.09 3.17
CA ASN A 58 -3.61 -22.47 3.28
C ASN A 58 -2.45 -22.79 2.32
N GLY A 59 -1.60 -21.81 2.02
CA GLY A 59 -0.28 -22.06 1.45
C GLY A 59 0.78 -21.79 2.50
N ASN A 60 1.49 -22.84 2.94
CA ASN A 60 2.73 -22.71 3.71
C ASN A 60 3.71 -21.80 2.96
N GLN A 61 3.65 -20.51 3.25
CA GLN A 61 4.70 -19.55 2.94
C GLN A 61 4.88 -18.70 4.18
N SER A 62 5.77 -19.19 5.04
CA SER A 62 6.64 -18.32 5.82
C SER A 62 7.41 -17.43 4.84
N LEU A 63 6.76 -16.37 4.37
CA LEU A 63 7.41 -15.15 3.89
C LEU A 63 7.34 -14.10 5.01
N HIS A 64 7.65 -14.54 6.23
CA HIS A 64 8.21 -13.67 7.28
C HIS A 64 9.74 -13.63 7.11
N GLY A 65 10.19 -13.41 5.87
CA GLY A 65 11.59 -13.32 5.49
C GLY A 65 11.78 -12.10 4.61
N SER A 66 12.37 -11.06 5.20
CA SER A 66 13.04 -9.96 4.48
C SER A 66 12.17 -8.82 3.94
N ASN A 67 11.51 -8.06 4.83
CA ASN A 67 11.51 -6.59 4.69
C ASN A 67 11.43 -5.87 6.04
N LYS A 68 12.43 -6.09 6.90
CA LYS A 68 12.61 -5.39 8.20
C LYS A 68 13.12 -3.94 8.07
N ILE A 69 12.99 -3.32 6.90
CA ILE A 69 13.50 -1.95 6.66
C ILE A 69 12.34 -0.93 6.61
N TRP A 70 11.12 -1.38 6.29
CA TRP A 70 9.96 -0.48 6.10
C TRP A 70 8.87 -0.59 7.17
N ALA A 71 8.97 -1.57 8.07
CA ALA A 71 8.14 -1.62 9.28
C ALA A 71 8.74 -0.71 10.36
N GLY A 72 8.52 0.60 10.22
CA GLY A 72 8.94 1.53 11.25
C GLY A 72 8.21 1.26 12.57
N GLY A 73 8.96 0.90 13.60
CA GLY A 73 8.66 1.21 14.99
C GLY A 73 7.57 0.37 15.68
N ASN A 74 8.03 -0.64 16.42
CA ASN A 74 7.56 -1.00 17.76
C ASN A 74 6.03 -0.92 18.04
N THR A 75 5.29 -1.95 17.65
CA THR A 75 3.93 -2.23 18.17
C THR A 75 3.93 -3.18 19.37
N SER A 76 5.03 -3.30 20.13
CA SER A 76 5.11 -4.23 21.27
C SER A 76 4.98 -3.59 22.65
N LEU A 77 4.50 -2.35 22.78
CA LEU A 77 4.36 -1.70 24.11
C LEU A 77 2.97 -1.13 24.47
N LEU A 78 1.90 -1.42 23.73
CA LEU A 78 0.55 -0.92 24.06
C LEU A 78 -0.47 -2.01 24.47
N SER A 79 -0.01 -3.21 24.82
CA SER A 79 -0.89 -4.28 25.35
C SER A 79 -0.60 -4.65 26.82
N ALA A 80 0.06 -3.78 27.58
CA ALA A 80 0.25 -3.94 29.02
C ALA A 80 -0.30 -2.72 29.78
N ALA A 81 -1.61 -2.53 29.71
CA ALA A 81 -2.37 -1.74 30.67
C ALA A 81 -3.64 -2.54 31.01
N ARG A 82 -3.49 -3.47 31.95
CA ARG A 82 -4.56 -4.04 32.75
C ARG A 82 -4.07 -4.13 34.18
#